data_AF-A0A2E3H6N0-F1
#
_entry.id   AF-A0A2E3H6N0-F1
#
_cell.length_a   1.000
_cell.length_b   1.000
_cell.length_c   1.000
_cell.angle_alpha   90.00
_cell.angle_beta   90.00
_cell.angle_gamma   90.00
#
_symmetry.space_group_name_H-M   'P 1'
#
loop_
_entity.id
_entity.type
_entity.pdbx_description
1 polymer ?
#
loop_
_entity_poly.entity_id
_entity_poly.type
_entity_poly.pdbx_seq_one_letter_code
_entity_poly.pdbx_strand_id
1 'polypeptide(L)'
;MNRYAITEKAGRFVAGQTNTGVGTVLTLTDRQAEHELRLGTLRRLNVPDAESETGKTAPASKARKGAKSDPKPAAVEDAGEGAGDE
;
A
#
# COMPACT_ATOMS: atom_id res chain seq x y z
N MET A 1 19.67 2.91 7.86
CA MET A 1 18.44 2.11 7.71
C MET A 1 18.67 1.03 6.67
N ASN A 2 18.13 -0.16 6.88
CA ASN A 2 18.42 -1.33 6.06
C ASN A 2 17.35 -1.54 4.99
N ARG A 3 17.77 -2.07 3.83
CA ARG A 3 16.89 -2.36 2.70
C ARG A 3 16.48 -3.83 2.73
N TYR A 4 15.19 -4.08 2.54
CA TYR A 4 14.60 -5.41 2.55
C TYR A 4 13.67 -5.60 1.35
N ALA A 5 13.69 -6.76 0.71
CA ALA A 5 12.78 -7.12 -0.37
C ALA A 5 11.62 -7.98 0.15
N ILE A 6 10.41 -7.72 -0.32
CA ILE A 6 9.22 -8.57 -0.08
C ILE A 6 9.36 -9.90 -0.83
N THR A 7 9.04 -11.01 -0.18
CA THR A 7 9.08 -12.36 -0.76
C THR A 7 7.68 -12.87 -1.10
N GLU A 8 7.59 -14.01 -1.80
CA GLU A 8 6.32 -14.68 -2.13
C GLU A 8 5.55 -15.19 -0.91
N LYS A 9 6.24 -15.34 0.23
CA LYS A 9 5.62 -15.75 1.49
C LYS A 9 4.87 -14.60 2.17
N ALA A 10 5.08 -13.36 1.73
CA ALA A 10 4.46 -12.20 2.31
C ALA A 10 2.94 -12.18 2.09
N GLY A 11 2.21 -11.94 3.18
CA GLY A 11 0.76 -11.79 3.15
C GLY A 11 0.31 -10.41 2.61
N ARG A 12 -0.94 -10.05 2.90
CA ARG A 12 -1.54 -8.76 2.52
C ARG A 12 -0.77 -7.55 3.09
N PHE A 13 -0.11 -7.74 4.24
CA PHE A 13 0.65 -6.72 4.94
C PHE A 13 2.02 -7.26 5.34
N VAL A 14 3.02 -6.37 5.35
CA VAL A 14 4.42 -6.66 5.70
C VAL A 14 4.91 -5.52 6.59
N ALA A 15 5.39 -5.83 7.80
CA ALA A 15 5.87 -4.83 8.77
C ALA A 15 4.88 -3.67 9.03
N GLY A 16 3.57 -3.96 9.00
CA GLY A 16 2.51 -2.96 9.19
C GLY A 16 2.22 -2.07 7.96
N GLN A 17 2.85 -2.36 6.81
CA GLN A 17 2.60 -1.66 5.54
C GLN A 17 1.85 -2.56 4.57
N THR A 18 1.08 -1.95 3.67
CA THR A 18 0.39 -2.68 2.59
C THR A 18 1.41 -3.33 1.67
N ASN A 19 1.29 -4.63 1.44
CA ASN A 19 2.14 -5.33 0.50
C ASN A 19 1.84 -4.84 -0.93
N THR A 20 2.84 -4.27 -1.60
CA THR A 20 2.75 -3.78 -2.98
C THR A 20 3.21 -4.79 -4.02
N GLY A 21 3.68 -5.96 -3.59
CA GLY A 21 4.12 -7.06 -4.44
C GLY A 21 5.52 -7.58 -4.07
N VAL A 22 5.77 -8.83 -4.45
CA VAL A 22 7.07 -9.49 -4.33
C VAL A 22 8.14 -8.70 -5.10
N GLY A 23 9.35 -8.61 -4.53
CA GLY A 23 10.45 -7.84 -5.09
C GLY A 23 10.40 -6.33 -4.79
N THR A 24 9.32 -5.84 -4.17
CA THR A 24 9.30 -4.46 -3.66
C THR A 24 10.33 -4.30 -2.55
N VAL A 25 11.13 -3.23 -2.63
CA VAL A 25 12.11 -2.89 -1.59
C VAL A 25 11.51 -1.93 -0.57
N LEU A 26 11.55 -2.32 0.70
CA LEU A 26 11.20 -1.51 1.85
C LEU A 26 12.45 -1.11 2.62
N THR A 27 12.46 0.12 3.13
CA THR A 27 13.51 0.61 4.03
C THR A 27 12.95 0.56 5.44
N LEU A 28 13.46 -0.36 6.26
CA LEU A 28 12.94 -0.63 7.60
C LEU A 28 14.06 -0.57 8.64
N THR A 29 13.67 -0.43 9.89
CA THR A 29 14.56 -0.64 11.04
C THR A 29 14.72 -2.13 11.33
N ASP A 30 15.81 -2.50 12.00
CA ASP A 30 16.05 -3.90 12.38
C ASP A 30 14.91 -4.48 13.21
N ARG A 31 14.38 -3.71 14.17
CA ARG A 31 13.24 -4.14 15.01
C ARG A 31 11.97 -4.44 14.21
N GLN A 32 11.70 -3.67 13.16
CA GLN A 32 10.52 -3.90 12.31
C GLN A 32 10.73 -5.11 11.40
N ALA A 33 11.95 -5.30 10.89
CA ALA A 33 12.27 -6.38 9.98
C ALA A 33 12.47 -7.72 10.69
N GLU A 34 12.85 -7.75 11.98
CA GLU A 34 13.18 -8.97 12.71
C GLU A 34 12.06 -10.03 12.64
N HIS A 35 10.82 -9.61 12.84
CA HIS A 35 9.66 -10.51 12.78
C HIS A 35 9.44 -11.04 11.36
N GLU A 36 9.48 -10.16 10.36
CA GLU A 36 9.27 -10.50 8.95
C GLU A 36 10.40 -11.36 8.38
N LEU A 37 11.65 -11.11 8.78
CA LEU A 37 12.81 -11.95 8.43
C LEU A 37 12.64 -13.35 9.00
N ARG A 38 12.16 -13.47 10.24
CA ARG A 38 11.90 -14.78 10.89
C ARG A 38 10.76 -15.54 10.21
N LEU A 39 9.74 -14.84 9.73
CA LEU A 39 8.65 -15.42 8.93
C LEU A 39 9.09 -15.72 7.48
N GLY A 40 10.18 -15.11 7.02
CA GLY A 40 10.66 -15.21 5.65
C GLY A 40 9.84 -14.39 4.64
N THR A 41 9.02 -13.45 5.12
CA THR A 41 8.23 -12.51 4.30
C THR A 41 9.07 -11.36 3.77
N LEU A 42 10.22 -11.08 4.41
CA LEU A 42 11.24 -10.14 3.96
C LEU A 42 12.60 -10.80 3.79
N ARG A 43 13.40 -10.25 2.88
CA ARG A 43 14.81 -10.62 2.66
C ARG A 43 15.72 -9.40 2.71
N ARG A 44 16.83 -9.47 3.44
CA ARG A 44 17.79 -8.36 3.57
C ARG A 44 18.63 -8.21 2.29
N LEU A 45 18.76 -6.98 1.79
CA LEU A 45 19.50 -6.65 0.57
C LEU A 45 20.88 -6.02 0.81
N ASN A 46 21.19 -5.64 2.04
CA ASN A 46 22.38 -4.83 2.37
C ASN A 46 23.58 -5.66 2.85
N VAL A 47 23.58 -6.97 2.59
CA VAL A 47 24.71 -7.88 2.87
C VAL A 47 25.34 -8.26 1.53
N PRO A 48 26.67 -8.09 1.35
CA PRO A 48 27.35 -8.62 0.18
C PRO A 48 27.16 -10.14 0.16
N ASP A 49 26.77 -10.61 -1.01
CA ASP A 49 26.19 -11.91 -1.31
C ASP A 49 26.95 -13.09 -0.65
N ALA A 50 26.28 -13.74 0.30
CA ALA A 50 26.49 -15.15 0.59
C ALA A 50 25.08 -15.72 0.83
N GLU A 51 24.54 -16.31 -0.24
CA GLU A 51 23.37 -17.19 -0.23
C GLU A 51 21.99 -16.50 -0.11
N SER A 52 21.43 -16.12 -1.26
CA SER A 52 20.19 -16.79 -1.69
C SER A 52 19.79 -16.36 -3.10
N GLU A 53 19.49 -17.34 -3.91
CA GLU A 53 18.88 -17.18 -5.21
C GLU A 53 17.40 -16.78 -5.06
N THR A 54 16.72 -16.65 -6.20
CA THR A 54 15.27 -16.39 -6.38
C THR A 54 14.77 -14.96 -6.16
N GLY A 55 14.31 -14.34 -7.26
CA GLY A 55 13.44 -13.17 -7.22
C GLY A 55 13.73 -12.03 -8.22
N LYS A 56 14.31 -12.32 -9.39
CA LYS A 56 14.24 -11.38 -10.54
C LYS A 56 12.78 -11.24 -10.96
N THR A 57 12.09 -10.18 -10.56
CA THR A 57 10.99 -9.54 -11.31
C THR A 57 10.61 -8.19 -10.67
N ALA A 58 11.18 -7.11 -11.19
CA ALA A 58 10.42 -5.88 -11.41
C ALA A 58 9.92 -5.94 -12.87
N PRO A 59 8.86 -5.23 -13.31
CA PRO A 59 8.21 -4.10 -12.65
C PRO A 59 6.65 -4.08 -12.74
N ALA A 60 6.07 -3.01 -12.19
CA ALA A 60 4.78 -2.39 -12.56
C ALA A 60 3.47 -3.03 -12.06
N SER A 61 2.72 -2.26 -11.27
CA SER A 61 1.25 -2.23 -11.35
C SER A 61 0.69 -0.90 -10.81
N LYS A 62 0.49 0.03 -11.75
CA LYS A 62 -0.61 0.99 -11.86
C LYS A 62 -1.36 1.35 -10.56
N ALA A 63 -1.09 2.54 -10.06
CA ALA A 63 -2.08 3.34 -9.34
C ALA A 63 -3.23 3.70 -10.31
N ARG A 64 -4.28 2.86 -10.36
CA ARG A 64 -5.60 3.22 -10.86
C ARG A 64 -6.68 2.51 -10.05
N LYS A 65 -7.20 3.18 -9.03
CA LYS A 65 -8.57 3.03 -8.51
C LYS A 65 -8.80 4.26 -7.62
N GLY A 66 -9.63 5.23 -7.98
CA GLY A 66 -11.03 5.02 -8.33
C GLY A 66 -11.85 5.07 -7.03
N ALA A 67 -12.01 6.27 -6.47
CA ALA A 67 -12.98 6.55 -5.42
C ALA A 67 -14.14 7.31 -6.09
N LYS A 68 -15.11 6.56 -6.58
CA LYS A 68 -16.49 7.01 -6.68
C LYS A 68 -17.22 6.47 -5.45
N SER A 69 -18.24 7.23 -5.04
CA SER A 69 -19.36 6.84 -4.20
C SER A 69 -19.29 7.28 -2.74
N ASP A 70 -19.58 8.56 -2.51
CA ASP A 70 -20.39 8.96 -1.36
C ASP A 70 -21.85 9.11 -1.83
N PRO A 71 -22.80 8.27 -1.35
CA PRO A 71 -24.22 8.42 -1.63
C PRO A 71 -24.92 9.38 -0.63
N LYS A 72 -25.80 10.26 -1.18
CA LYS A 72 -27.15 10.77 -0.76
C LYS A 72 -27.52 10.86 0.77
N PRO A 73 -28.47 11.71 1.25
CA PRO A 73 -29.54 12.44 0.52
C PRO A 73 -30.06 13.81 1.06
N ALA A 74 -30.95 14.42 0.25
CA ALA A 74 -32.14 15.22 0.60
C ALA A 74 -32.03 16.54 1.40
N ALA A 75 -32.29 17.65 0.70
CA ALA A 75 -33.15 18.75 1.15
C ALA A 75 -33.92 19.20 -0.12
N VAL A 76 -35.13 18.70 -0.40
CA VAL A 76 -36.45 19.22 0.02
C VAL A 76 -36.48 20.73 0.25
N GLU A 77 -37.17 21.39 -0.69
CA GLU A 77 -38.00 22.62 -0.60
C GLU A 77 -37.31 23.88 -0.05
N ASP A 78 -37.32 24.99 -0.79
CA ASP A 78 -38.51 25.85 -0.79
C ASP A 78 -38.60 26.70 -2.06
N ALA A 79 -39.80 26.74 -2.63
CA ALA A 79 -40.20 27.58 -3.75
C ALA A 79 -40.12 29.05 -3.31
N GLY A 80 -39.60 29.96 -4.12
CA GLY A 80 -40.45 30.61 -5.11
C GLY A 80 -41.34 31.67 -4.46
N GLU A 81 -40.76 32.83 -4.14
CA GLU A 81 -41.56 34.04 -3.88
C GLU A 81 -41.13 35.11 -4.88
N GLY A 82 -42.04 35.40 -5.81
CA GLY A 82 -42.01 36.54 -6.70
C GLY A 82 -43.27 37.36 -6.52
N ALA A 83 -43.10 38.67 -6.37
CA ALA A 83 -44.03 39.79 -6.65
C ALA A 83 -43.51 40.98 -5.82
N GLY A 84 -43.14 42.13 -6.41
CA GLY A 84 -44.09 43.14 -6.89
C GLY A 84 -44.46 44.03 -5.69
N ASP A 85 -43.83 45.18 -5.48
CA ASP A 85 -44.14 46.49 -6.12
C ASP A 85 -45.62 46.86 -5.97
N GLU A 86 -45.92 47.66 -4.93
CA GLU A 86 -46.79 48.87 -4.88
C GLU A 86 -47.31 49.13 -3.46
#